data_AF-A0A496T964-F1
#
_entry.id   AF-A0A496T964-F1
#
_cell.length_a   1.000
_cell.length_b   1.000
_cell.length_c   1.000
_cell.angle_alpha   90.00
_cell.angle_beta   90.00
_cell.angle_gamma   90.00
#
_symmetry.space_group_name_H-M   'P 1'
#
loop_
_entity.id
_entity.type
_entity.pdbx_description
1 polymer ?
#
loop_
_entity_poly.entity_id
_entity_poly.type
_entity_poly.pdbx_seq_one_letter_code
_entity_poly.pdbx_strand_id
1 'polypeptide(L)'
;MRTLAPNGLLFLSTLSVRDPEHYGKGIPVSDNSFQEKVYIHFCTREELIEDFAFLNIKELYEHEYYEPHANGEVHHHISWILIGKYVGTS
;
A
#
# COMPACT_ATOMS: atom_id res chain seq x y z
N MET A 1 -14.81 -6.62 11.19
CA MET A 1 -15.37 -7.94 10.83
C MET A 1 -14.43 -8.58 9.81
N ARG A 2 -13.94 -9.80 10.02
CA ARG A 2 -13.10 -10.50 9.03
C ARG A 2 -14.02 -11.15 8.00
N THR A 3 -13.91 -10.75 6.74
CA THR A 3 -14.78 -11.21 5.64
C THR A 3 -14.12 -12.20 4.69
N LEU A 4 -12.80 -12.35 4.76
CA LEU A 4 -12.06 -13.27 3.90
C LEU A 4 -12.36 -14.72 4.33
N ALA A 5 -12.90 -15.52 3.41
CA ALA A 5 -13.18 -16.93 3.65
C ALA A 5 -11.87 -17.71 3.90
N PRO A 6 -11.91 -18.84 4.65
CA PRO A 6 -10.75 -19.72 4.77
C PRO A 6 -10.21 -20.10 3.39
N ASN A 7 -8.88 -20.10 3.26
CA ASN A 7 -8.13 -20.24 2.01
C ASN A 7 -8.27 -19.09 0.99
N GLY A 8 -8.99 -18.02 1.33
CA GLY A 8 -9.10 -16.82 0.51
C GLY A 8 -7.76 -16.09 0.35
N LEU A 9 -7.56 -15.49 -0.82
CA LEU A 9 -6.40 -14.67 -1.14
C LEU A 9 -6.76 -13.19 -1.03
N LEU A 10 -5.84 -12.42 -0.45
CA LEU A 10 -5.82 -10.96 -0.53
C LEU A 10 -4.67 -10.55 -1.44
N PHE A 11 -4.99 -9.69 -2.41
CA PHE A 11 -4.02 -8.87 -3.12
C PHE A 11 -4.25 -7.42 -2.70
N LEU A 12 -3.18 -6.73 -2.32
CA LEU A 12 -3.19 -5.31 -1.98
C LEU A 12 -2.07 -4.61 -2.74
N SER A 13 -2.39 -3.47 -3.34
CA SER A 13 -1.45 -2.49 -3.87
C SER A 13 -1.71 -1.17 -3.15
N THR A 14 -0.71 -0.62 -2.47
CA THR A 14 -0.81 0.65 -1.72
C THR A 14 0.47 1.46 -1.85
N LEU A 15 0.42 2.77 -1.64
CA LEU A 15 1.59 3.64 -1.80
C LEU A 15 2.65 3.37 -0.72
N SER A 16 3.91 3.36 -1.10
CA SER A 16 5.04 3.26 -0.18
C SER A 16 5.43 4.64 0.33
N VAL A 17 5.92 4.74 1.58
CA VAL A 17 6.60 5.95 2.08
C VAL A 17 7.81 6.37 1.23
N ARG A 18 8.28 5.49 0.33
CA ARG A 18 9.35 5.77 -0.64
C ARG A 18 8.84 6.35 -1.95
N ASP A 19 7.53 6.47 -2.15
CA ASP A 19 6.92 7.05 -3.35
C ASP A 19 7.38 8.50 -3.54
N PRO A 20 8.19 8.80 -4.57
CA PRO A 20 8.76 10.13 -4.74
C PRO A 20 7.74 11.14 -5.29
N GLU A 21 6.66 10.65 -5.90
CA GLU A 21 5.65 11.50 -6.51
C GLU A 21 4.66 12.09 -5.49
N HIS A 22 4.30 11.38 -4.43
CA HIS A 22 3.24 11.84 -3.53
C HIS A 22 3.66 11.92 -2.06
N TYR A 23 4.70 11.21 -1.63
CA TYR A 23 5.09 11.24 -0.21
C TYR A 23 5.55 12.65 0.21
N GLY A 24 5.05 13.12 1.35
CA GLY A 24 5.37 14.46 1.85
C GLY A 24 4.62 15.62 1.19
N LYS A 25 3.77 15.35 0.17
CA LYS A 25 2.98 16.39 -0.50
C LYS A 25 1.62 16.56 0.20
N GLY A 26 1.29 17.81 0.56
CA GLY A 26 0.04 18.17 1.24
C GLY A 26 0.24 18.57 2.71
N ILE A 27 -0.87 18.71 3.43
CA ILE A 27 -0.88 19.04 4.86
C ILE A 27 -0.79 17.74 5.67
N PRO A 28 0.23 17.55 6.53
CA PRO A 28 0.33 16.37 7.39
C PRO A 28 -0.89 16.26 8.32
N VAL A 29 -1.51 15.08 8.39
CA VAL A 29 -2.68 14.83 9.26
C VAL A 29 -2.35 13.83 10.37
N SER A 30 -1.58 12.81 10.04
CA SER A 30 -1.07 11.78 10.95
C SER A 30 0.21 11.18 10.36
N ASP A 31 0.80 10.21 11.05
CA ASP A 31 1.99 9.51 10.57
C ASP A 31 1.76 8.98 9.15
N ASN A 32 2.72 9.27 8.26
CA ASN A 32 2.71 8.92 6.84
C ASN A 32 1.42 9.30 6.08
N SER A 33 0.69 10.32 6.53
CA SER A 33 -0.61 10.68 5.98
C SER A 33 -0.72 12.16 5.70
N PHE A 34 -1.20 12.49 4.50
CA PHE A 34 -1.27 13.86 4.02
C PHE A 34 -2.65 14.14 3.42
N GLN A 35 -3.13 15.36 3.64
CA GLN A 35 -4.37 15.86 3.08
C GLN A 35 -4.09 17.08 2.20
N GLU A 36 -4.51 17.00 0.95
CA GLU A 36 -4.68 18.16 0.09
C GLU A 36 -6.09 18.09 -0.52
N LYS A 37 -6.21 17.74 -1.79
CA LYS A 37 -7.51 17.50 -2.45
C LYS A 37 -8.14 16.18 -2.00
N VAL A 38 -7.32 15.20 -1.64
CA VAL A 38 -7.71 13.88 -1.14
C VAL A 38 -6.82 13.50 0.05
N TYR A 39 -7.32 12.61 0.89
CA TYR A 39 -6.53 11.97 1.94
C TYR A 39 -5.71 10.83 1.32
N ILE A 40 -4.41 10.83 1.58
CA ILE A 40 -3.50 9.76 1.14
C ILE A 40 -2.70 9.27 2.35
N HIS A 41 -2.67 7.96 2.54
CA HIS A 41 -1.81 7.29 3.51
C HIS A 41 -0.78 6.43 2.78
N PHE A 42 0.46 6.52 3.24
CA PHE A 42 1.60 5.78 2.71
C PHE A 42 2.03 4.75 3.75
N CYS A 43 2.31 3.53 3.29
CA CYS A 43 2.63 2.44 4.20
C CYS A 43 4.15 2.19 4.24
N THR A 44 4.62 1.85 5.42
CA THR A 44 5.90 1.16 5.66
C THR A 44 5.72 -0.35 5.51
N ARG A 45 6.83 -1.07 5.47
CA ARG A 45 6.79 -2.53 5.42
C ARG A 45 6.23 -3.09 6.73
N GLU A 46 6.60 -2.48 7.85
CA GLU A 46 6.27 -2.90 9.20
C GLU A 46 4.78 -2.78 9.48
N GLU A 47 4.17 -1.63 9.13
CA GLU A 47 2.71 -1.43 9.22
C GLU A 47 1.96 -2.54 8.46
N LEU A 48 2.40 -2.87 7.25
CA LEU A 48 1.76 -3.93 6.45
C LEU A 48 1.92 -5.33 7.06
N ILE A 49 3.05 -5.64 7.69
CA ILE A 49 3.21 -6.92 8.40
C ILE A 49 2.25 -6.99 9.58
N GLU A 50 2.18 -5.92 10.37
CA GLU A 50 1.42 -5.87 11.62
C GLU A 50 -0.09 -5.89 11.34
N ASP A 51 -0.57 -5.03 10.44
CA ASP A 51 -1.99 -4.91 10.09
C ASP A 51 -2.53 -6.18 9.42
N PHE A 52 -1.68 -6.85 8.63
CA PHE A 52 -2.04 -8.08 7.92
C PHE A 52 -1.46 -9.35 8.55
N ALA A 53 -1.07 -9.31 9.83
CA ALA A 53 -0.53 -10.46 10.57
C ALA A 53 -1.49 -11.67 10.64
N PHE A 54 -2.78 -11.46 10.33
CA PHE A 54 -3.77 -12.53 10.23
C PHE A 54 -3.65 -13.34 8.92
N LEU A 55 -2.86 -12.89 7.96
CA LEU A 55 -2.58 -13.59 6.70
C LEU A 55 -1.28 -14.39 6.81
N ASN A 56 -1.24 -15.51 6.11
CA ASN A 56 0.02 -16.10 5.68
C ASN A 56 0.51 -15.30 4.46
N ILE A 57 1.35 -14.29 4.72
CA ILE A 57 1.94 -13.43 3.68
C ILE A 57 2.86 -14.27 2.79
N LYS A 58 2.58 -14.30 1.50
CA LYS A 58 3.37 -15.00 0.47
C LYS A 58 4.36 -14.08 -0.20
N GLU A 59 3.93 -12.85 -0.49
CA GLU A 59 4.77 -11.83 -1.10
C GLU A 59 4.51 -10.49 -0.42
N LEU A 60 5.58 -9.74 -0.16
CA LEU A 60 5.56 -8.35 0.29
C LEU A 60 6.80 -7.65 -0.24
N TYR A 61 6.63 -6.81 -1.26
CA TYR A 61 7.72 -6.11 -1.95
C TYR A 61 7.27 -4.76 -2.50
N GLU A 62 8.23 -3.89 -2.80
CA GLU A 62 7.97 -2.63 -3.48
C GLU A 62 8.01 -2.82 -4.99
N HIS A 63 7.00 -2.29 -5.67
CA HIS A 63 6.89 -2.22 -7.11
C HIS A 63 7.06 -0.77 -7.57
N GLU A 64 8.14 -0.52 -8.31
CA GLU A 64 8.44 0.76 -8.93
C GLU A 64 7.88 0.82 -10.35
N TYR A 65 7.20 1.90 -10.69
CA TYR A 65 6.66 2.12 -12.03
C TYR A 65 6.61 3.61 -12.39
N TYR A 66 6.53 3.87 -13.70
CA TYR A 66 6.50 5.19 -14.29
C TYR A 66 5.16 5.37 -15.02
N GLU A 67 4.34 6.30 -14.58
CA GLU A 67 3.04 6.60 -15.17
C GLU A 67 3.17 7.78 -16.14
N PRO A 68 2.99 7.57 -17.46
CA PRO A 68 2.98 8.66 -18.43
C PRO A 68 1.64 9.39 -18.44
N HIS A 69 1.68 10.73 -18.34
CA HIS A 69 0.51 11.60 -18.40
C HIS A 69 0.37 12.25 -19.77
N ALA A 70 -0.87 12.60 -20.15
CA ALA A 70 -1.18 13.16 -21.47
C ALA A 70 -0.53 14.53 -21.75
N ASN A 71 -0.12 15.25 -20.70
CA ASN A 71 0.61 16.52 -20.77
C ASN A 71 2.13 16.33 -21.03
N GLY A 72 2.61 15.09 -21.11
CA GLY A 72 4.02 14.75 -21.28
C GLY A 72 4.81 14.61 -19.98
N GLU A 73 4.18 14.80 -18.82
CA GLU A 73 4.77 14.47 -17.53
C GLU A 73 4.84 12.95 -17.34
N VAL A 74 5.84 12.50 -16.58
CA VAL A 74 5.95 11.10 -16.17
C VAL A 74 6.07 11.11 -14.65
N HIS A 75 5.08 10.53 -13.99
CA HIS A 75 5.09 10.37 -12.55
C HIS A 75 5.86 9.10 -12.18
N HIS A 76 6.71 9.20 -11.17
CA HIS A 76 7.48 8.07 -10.67
C HIS A 76 6.86 7.58 -9.36
N HIS A 77 6.32 6.37 -9.38
CA HIS A 77 5.61 5.79 -8.25
C HIS A 77 6.31 4.58 -7.67
N ILE A 78 6.17 4.42 -6.35
CA ILE A 78 6.56 3.20 -5.64
C ILE A 78 5.39 2.75 -4.77
N SER A 79 4.89 1.54 -5.03
CA SER A 79 3.81 0.92 -4.27
C SER A 79 4.28 -0.35 -3.59
N TRP A 80 3.74 -0.65 -2.41
CA TRP A 80 3.80 -1.98 -1.84
C TRP A 80 2.81 -2.91 -2.53
N ILE A 81 3.29 -4.10 -2.90
CA ILE A 81 2.47 -5.23 -3.28
C ILE A 81 2.49 -6.24 -2.14
N LEU A 82 1.30 -6.59 -1.63
CA LEU A 82 1.10 -7.65 -0.64
C LEU A 82 0.18 -8.72 -1.22
N ILE A 83 0.65 -9.96 -1.19
CA ILE A 83 -0.14 -11.15 -1.50
C ILE A 83 -0.15 -12.04 -0.27
N GLY A 84 -1.34 -12.30 0.28
CA GLY A 84 -1.49 -13.11 1.48
C GLY A 84 -2.66 -14.07 1.39
N LYS A 85 -2.53 -15.23 2.03
CA LYS A 85 -3.60 -16.23 2.13
C LYS A 85 -4.12 -16.28 3.55
N TYR A 86 -5.43 -16.18 3.73
CA TYR A 86 -6.04 -16.47 5.02
C TYR A 86 -6.20 -17.98 5.19
N VAL A 87 -5.63 -18.55 6.23
CA VAL A 87 -5.68 -20.01 6.48
C VAL A 87 -6.89 -20.44 7.32
N GLY A 88 -7.71 -19.49 7.78
CA GLY A 88 -8.76 -19.74 8.77
C GLY A 88 -8.23 -19.61 10.21
N THR A 89 -9.14 -19.48 11.17
CA THR A 89 -8.84 -19.70 12.57
C THR A 89 -9.02 -21.19 12.85
N SER A 90 -8.02 -21.82 13.46
CA SER A 90 -8.16 -23.15 14.07
C SER A 90 -9.26 -23.18 15.13
#